data_AF-A0A835BSW5-F1
#
_entry.id   AF-A0A835BSW5-F1
#
_cell.length_a   1.000
_cell.length_b   1.000
_cell.length_c   1.000
_cell.angle_alpha   90.00
_cell.angle_beta   90.00
_cell.angle_gamma   90.00
#
_symmetry.space_group_name_H-M   'P 1'
#
loop_
_entity.id
_entity.type
_entity.pdbx_description
1 polymer ?
#
loop_
_entity_poly.entity_id
_entity_poly.type
_entity_poly.pdbx_seq_one_letter_code
_entity_poly.pdbx_strand_id
1 'polypeptide(L)'
;MFIETAQALIHGDVHTGSIMVTPDSTQVIDPEFGLYGPMGFDIGTFLGNLILAYYSRNGHADQGNDRKAYKKWILKTIEEYWNLFHKKFVELWNKHKEGNGEVYLPDIYNSNLLSLAQKRYMTNLFHDSLGFGSAKIIRRIVGISHVKDLESIKDASKRAECERAGLNCEDDPEGKMPI
;
A
#
# COMPACT_ATOMS: atom_id res chain seq x y z
N MET A 1 -15.37 7.16 -6.62
CA MET A 1 -14.70 6.11 -5.82
C MET A 1 -14.39 6.57 -4.39
N PHE A 2 -13.63 7.65 -4.14
CA PHE A 2 -13.39 8.10 -2.75
C PHE A 2 -14.60 8.81 -2.11
N ILE A 3 -15.25 9.73 -2.83
CA ILE A 3 -16.26 10.66 -2.28
C ILE A 3 -17.61 9.96 -1.96
N GLU A 4 -17.87 8.79 -2.54
CA GLU A 4 -19.21 8.17 -2.53
C GLU A 4 -19.24 6.82 -1.80
N THR A 5 -18.08 6.22 -1.52
CA THR A 5 -18.00 4.85 -1.01
C THR A 5 -17.65 4.84 0.48
N ALA A 6 -18.66 4.70 1.33
CA ALA A 6 -18.52 4.53 2.78
C ALA A 6 -18.29 3.05 3.16
N GLN A 7 -17.10 2.50 2.87
CA GLN A 7 -16.81 1.06 3.02
C GLN A 7 -16.31 0.68 4.42
N ALA A 8 -15.48 1.51 5.02
CA ALA A 8 -14.90 1.29 6.34
C ALA A 8 -14.53 2.62 6.99
N LEU A 9 -14.38 2.64 8.32
CA LEU A 9 -13.65 3.70 8.99
C LEU A 9 -12.16 3.57 8.63
N ILE A 10 -11.70 4.40 7.70
CA ILE A 10 -10.31 4.46 7.25
C ILE A 10 -9.54 5.49 8.07
N HIS A 11 -8.22 5.33 8.14
CA HIS A 11 -7.29 6.28 8.72
C HIS A 11 -7.18 7.57 7.88
N GLY A 12 -7.20 7.44 6.55
CA GLY A 12 -7.22 8.59 5.64
C GLY A 12 -5.86 9.23 5.34
N ASP A 13 -4.76 8.81 5.97
CA ASP A 13 -3.39 9.20 5.56
C ASP A 13 -2.28 8.27 6.08
N VAL A 14 -2.46 6.95 5.98
CA VAL A 14 -1.49 5.94 6.46
C VAL A 14 -0.26 5.79 5.54
N HIS A 15 0.54 6.85 5.40
CA HIS A 15 1.84 6.79 4.73
C HIS A 15 2.96 6.37 5.69
N THR A 16 4.17 6.11 5.19
CA THR A 16 5.31 5.66 6.02
C THR A 16 5.70 6.65 7.12
N GLY A 17 5.40 7.94 6.96
CA GLY A 17 5.57 8.95 8.02
C GLY A 17 4.55 8.86 9.17
N SER A 18 3.45 8.12 8.99
CA SER A 18 2.37 7.92 9.97
C SER A 18 2.52 6.58 10.70
N ILE A 19 3.69 5.94 10.57
CA ILE A 19 4.01 4.66 11.20
C ILE A 19 5.36 4.80 11.89
N MET A 20 5.37 4.60 13.21
CA MET A 20 6.59 4.57 14.02
C MET A 20 6.98 3.12 14.31
N VAL A 21 8.28 2.82 14.17
CA VAL A 21 8.78 1.45 14.27
C VAL A 21 10.02 1.32 15.17
N THR A 22 10.08 0.22 15.91
CA THR A 22 11.30 -0.40 16.46
C THR A 22 11.47 -1.78 15.80
N PRO A 23 12.54 -2.54 16.07
CA PRO A 23 12.66 -3.91 15.56
C PRO A 23 11.50 -4.85 15.95
N ASP A 24 10.79 -4.54 17.02
CA ASP A 24 9.77 -5.38 17.66
C ASP A 24 8.42 -4.67 17.91
N SER A 25 8.26 -3.42 17.47
CA SER A 25 7.03 -2.64 17.64
C SER A 25 6.70 -1.83 16.39
N THR A 26 5.43 -1.78 16.04
CA THR A 26 4.89 -1.00 14.92
C THR A 26 3.63 -0.28 15.40
N GLN A 27 3.65 1.05 15.37
CA GLN A 27 2.55 1.89 15.85
C GLN A 27 2.09 2.82 14.73
N VAL A 28 0.81 2.74 14.36
CA VAL A 28 0.17 3.68 13.43
C VAL A 28 -0.35 4.87 14.23
N ILE A 29 -0.04 6.08 13.77
CA ILE A 29 -0.37 7.34 14.45
C ILE A 29 -1.06 8.30 13.49
N ASP A 30 -1.61 9.39 14.03
CA ASP A 30 -2.12 10.52 13.26
C ASP A 30 -3.36 10.24 12.36
N PRO A 31 -4.44 9.59 12.87
CA PRO A 31 -5.66 9.34 12.10
C PRO A 31 -6.55 10.60 11.99
N GLU A 32 -5.97 11.79 11.88
CA GLU A 32 -6.71 13.06 11.85
C GLU A 32 -7.61 13.20 10.60
N PHE A 33 -7.27 12.48 9.52
CA PHE A 33 -8.07 12.37 8.29
C PHE A 33 -9.08 11.22 8.32
N GLY A 34 -9.35 10.63 9.49
CA GLY A 34 -10.23 9.48 9.63
C GLY A 34 -11.66 9.77 9.20
N LEU A 35 -12.21 8.93 8.32
CA LEU A 35 -13.61 9.01 7.85
C LEU A 35 -14.13 7.65 7.39
N TYR A 36 -15.41 7.58 7.06
CA TYR A 36 -15.94 6.44 6.31
C TYR A 36 -15.58 6.57 4.83
N GLY A 37 -14.73 5.68 4.34
CA GLY A 37 -14.20 5.72 2.98
C GLY A 37 -13.86 4.33 2.43
N PRO A 38 -13.32 4.24 1.21
CA PRO A 38 -12.92 2.97 0.60
C PRO A 38 -11.67 2.40 1.27
N MET A 39 -11.71 1.13 1.69
CA MET A 39 -10.60 0.44 2.37
C MET A 39 -9.30 0.48 1.55
N GLY A 40 -9.42 0.38 0.21
CA GLY A 40 -8.28 0.45 -0.69
C GLY A 40 -7.48 1.74 -0.59
N PHE A 41 -8.06 2.83 -0.08
CA PHE A 41 -7.35 4.11 0.07
C PHE A 41 -6.20 4.01 1.08
N ASP A 42 -6.43 3.38 2.24
CA ASP A 42 -5.40 3.21 3.27
C ASP A 42 -4.33 2.21 2.80
N ILE A 43 -4.77 1.05 2.32
CA ILE A 43 -3.88 0.00 1.83
C ILE A 43 -2.99 0.55 0.69
N GLY A 44 -3.62 1.24 -0.27
CA GLY A 44 -2.95 1.88 -1.38
C GLY A 44 -2.00 2.99 -0.95
N THR A 45 -2.40 3.83 0.00
CA THR A 45 -1.53 4.89 0.53
C THR A 45 -0.26 4.30 1.14
N PHE A 46 -0.37 3.23 1.92
CA PHE A 46 0.80 2.58 2.51
C PHE A 46 1.68 1.93 1.43
N LEU A 47 1.09 1.11 0.54
CA LEU A 47 1.80 0.46 -0.57
C LEU A 47 2.52 1.47 -1.47
N GLY A 48 1.85 2.56 -1.85
CA GLY A 48 2.42 3.60 -2.70
C GLY A 48 3.65 4.26 -2.06
N ASN A 49 3.67 4.43 -0.73
CA ASN A 49 4.85 4.97 -0.05
C ASN A 49 6.00 3.95 0.05
N LEU A 50 5.72 2.65 0.18
CA LEU A 50 6.76 1.62 0.07
C LEU A 50 7.36 1.57 -1.34
N ILE A 51 6.55 1.76 -2.38
CA ILE A 51 7.00 1.85 -3.76
C ILE A 51 7.87 3.10 -3.98
N LEU A 52 7.48 4.27 -3.46
CA LEU A 52 8.34 5.47 -3.47
C LEU A 52 9.66 5.24 -2.72
N ALA A 53 9.61 4.53 -1.59
CA ALA A 53 10.81 4.16 -0.84
C ALA A 53 11.71 3.24 -1.69
N TYR A 54 11.15 2.29 -2.43
CA TYR A 54 11.88 1.42 -3.36
C TYR A 54 12.61 2.23 -4.45
N TYR A 55 11.90 3.06 -5.19
CA TYR A 55 12.47 3.83 -6.30
C TYR A 55 13.50 4.87 -5.84
N SER A 56 13.30 5.50 -4.67
CA SER A 56 14.27 6.45 -4.12
C SER A 56 15.61 5.82 -3.75
N ARG A 57 15.70 4.50 -3.54
CA ARG A 57 16.93 3.85 -3.07
C ARG A 57 18.12 4.02 -4.01
N ASN A 58 17.89 4.12 -5.32
CA ASN A 58 18.98 4.37 -6.28
C ASN A 58 19.66 5.72 -6.02
N GLY A 59 18.90 6.75 -5.65
CA GLY A 59 19.45 8.06 -5.28
C GLY A 59 20.16 8.10 -3.93
N HIS A 60 19.95 7.09 -3.07
CA HIS A 60 20.59 6.91 -1.76
C HIS A 60 21.74 5.90 -1.76
N ALA A 61 22.12 5.40 -2.94
CA ALA A 61 23.26 4.51 -3.10
C ALA A 61 24.58 5.29 -3.09
N ASP A 62 25.58 4.73 -2.43
CA ASP A 62 26.94 5.27 -2.36
C ASP A 62 28.00 4.14 -2.44
N GLN A 63 29.28 4.49 -2.34
CA GLN A 63 30.37 3.51 -2.43
C GLN A 63 30.35 2.46 -1.31
N GLY A 64 29.74 2.75 -0.16
CA GLY A 64 29.63 1.84 0.98
C GLY A 64 28.37 0.98 0.94
N ASN A 65 27.33 1.39 0.22
CA ASN A 65 26.08 0.63 0.11
C ASN A 65 25.30 0.95 -1.18
N ASP A 66 25.20 -0.05 -2.07
CA ASP A 66 24.46 0.05 -3.34
C ASP A 66 22.94 -0.04 -3.20
N ARG A 67 22.43 -0.27 -1.98
CA ARG A 67 21.02 -0.42 -1.61
C ARG A 67 20.28 -1.58 -2.27
N LYS A 68 20.93 -2.47 -3.03
CA LYS A 68 20.27 -3.56 -3.76
C LYS A 68 19.58 -4.56 -2.83
N ALA A 69 20.27 -4.98 -1.78
CA ALA A 69 19.70 -5.89 -0.77
C ALA A 69 18.49 -5.25 -0.07
N TYR A 70 18.56 -3.94 0.20
CA TYR A 70 17.48 -3.21 0.85
C TYR A 70 16.26 -3.03 -0.08
N LYS A 71 16.48 -2.80 -1.37
CA LYS A 71 15.41 -2.80 -2.40
C LYS A 71 14.68 -4.14 -2.46
N LYS A 72 15.42 -5.26 -2.46
CA LYS A 72 14.84 -6.62 -2.41
C LYS A 72 14.02 -6.83 -1.13
N TRP A 73 14.49 -6.32 -0.01
CA TRP A 73 13.74 -6.36 1.25
C TRP A 73 12.43 -5.54 1.18
N ILE A 74 12.44 -4.34 0.56
CA ILE A 74 11.22 -3.54 0.37
C ILE A 74 10.21 -4.30 -0.50
N LEU A 75 10.64 -4.88 -1.62
CA LEU A 75 9.73 -5.66 -2.50
C LEU A 75 9.13 -6.86 -1.76
N LYS A 76 9.95 -7.60 -1.01
CA LYS A 76 9.48 -8.69 -0.16
C LYS A 76 8.47 -8.21 0.88
N THR A 77 8.71 -7.04 1.49
CA THR A 77 7.80 -6.45 2.48
C THR A 77 6.45 -6.08 1.85
N ILE A 78 6.44 -5.54 0.63
CA ILE A 78 5.21 -5.25 -0.13
C ILE A 78 4.41 -6.53 -0.38
N GLU A 79 5.08 -7.57 -0.87
CA GLU A 79 4.46 -8.87 -1.14
C GLU A 79 3.89 -9.50 0.15
N GLU A 80 4.69 -9.57 1.21
CA GLU A 80 4.29 -10.14 2.50
C GLU A 80 3.14 -9.35 3.13
N TYR A 81 3.17 -8.02 3.05
CA TYR A 81 2.10 -7.16 3.56
C TYR A 81 0.76 -7.49 2.90
N TRP A 82 0.70 -7.52 1.56
CA TRP A 82 -0.54 -7.83 0.86
C TRP A 82 -1.03 -9.25 1.14
N ASN A 83 -0.13 -10.24 1.07
CA ASN A 83 -0.49 -11.64 1.28
C ASN A 83 -0.99 -11.90 2.72
N LEU A 84 -0.35 -11.29 3.72
CA LEU A 84 -0.78 -11.38 5.11
C LEU A 84 -2.08 -10.61 5.37
N PHE A 85 -2.24 -9.42 4.78
CA PHE A 85 -3.50 -8.67 4.85
C PHE A 85 -4.65 -9.50 4.27
N HIS A 86 -4.48 -10.03 3.06
CA HIS A 86 -5.47 -10.88 2.40
C HIS A 86 -5.86 -12.07 3.28
N LYS A 87 -4.86 -12.83 3.76
CA LYS A 87 -5.08 -13.98 4.63
C LYS A 87 -5.85 -13.60 5.89
N LYS A 88 -5.38 -12.60 6.64
CA LYS A 88 -6.00 -12.18 7.90
C LYS A 88 -7.40 -11.61 7.69
N PHE A 89 -7.63 -10.86 6.61
CA PHE A 89 -8.94 -10.32 6.27
C PHE A 89 -9.95 -11.45 6.04
N VAL A 90 -9.60 -12.46 5.26
CA VAL A 90 -10.46 -13.63 5.01
C VAL A 90 -10.64 -14.48 6.27
N GLU A 91 -9.61 -14.65 7.10
CA GLU A 91 -9.72 -15.32 8.40
C GLU A 91 -10.72 -14.61 9.32
N LEU A 92 -10.65 -13.28 9.41
CA LEU A 92 -11.61 -12.49 10.19
C LEU A 92 -13.02 -12.57 9.60
N TRP A 93 -13.15 -12.54 8.27
CA TRP A 93 -14.43 -12.74 7.59
C TRP A 93 -15.05 -14.08 8.01
N ASN A 94 -14.30 -15.17 7.91
CA ASN A 94 -14.78 -16.51 8.26
C ASN A 94 -15.12 -16.64 9.75
N LYS A 95 -14.32 -16.02 10.62
CA LYS A 95 -14.55 -16.00 12.07
C LYS A 95 -15.83 -15.27 12.46
N HIS A 96 -16.19 -14.22 11.72
CA HIS A 96 -17.33 -13.34 12.04
C HIS A 96 -18.51 -13.51 11.08
N LYS A 97 -18.58 -14.65 10.36
CA LYS A 97 -19.59 -14.91 9.33
C LYS A 97 -21.05 -14.95 9.83
N GLU A 98 -21.27 -15.08 11.15
CA GLU A 98 -22.59 -15.12 11.80
C GLU A 98 -22.92 -13.79 12.53
N GLY A 99 -22.09 -12.76 12.34
CA GLY A 99 -22.24 -11.46 13.00
C GLY A 99 -23.21 -10.51 12.29
N ASN A 100 -23.61 -9.44 12.98
CA ASN A 100 -24.43 -8.38 12.40
C ASN A 100 -23.61 -7.55 11.39
N GLY A 101 -24.15 -7.28 10.20
CA GLY A 101 -23.49 -6.48 9.15
C GLY A 101 -23.01 -7.27 7.93
N GLU A 102 -23.78 -8.29 7.52
CA GLU A 102 -23.44 -9.15 6.38
C GLU A 102 -23.44 -8.39 5.05
N VAL A 103 -22.34 -8.48 4.30
CA VAL A 103 -22.18 -7.89 2.95
C VAL A 103 -22.97 -8.67 1.90
N TYR A 104 -23.27 -9.93 2.19
CA TYR A 104 -23.96 -10.86 1.30
C TYR A 104 -25.19 -11.47 1.98
N LEU A 105 -26.05 -12.12 1.19
CA LEU A 105 -27.20 -12.84 1.75
C LEU A 105 -26.74 -14.10 2.52
N PRO A 106 -27.50 -14.55 3.56
CA PRO A 106 -27.17 -15.74 4.33
C PRO A 106 -26.88 -16.99 3.50
N ASP A 107 -27.57 -17.16 2.36
CA ASP A 107 -27.38 -18.29 1.45
C ASP A 107 -25.97 -18.32 0.82
N ILE A 108 -25.34 -17.16 0.65
CA ILE A 108 -23.95 -17.07 0.16
C ILE A 108 -22.99 -17.53 1.27
N TYR A 109 -23.23 -17.13 2.52
CA TYR A 109 -22.40 -17.52 3.66
C TYR A 109 -22.50 -19.02 3.99
N ASN A 110 -23.64 -19.65 3.74
CA ASN A 110 -23.91 -21.05 4.01
C ASN A 110 -23.66 -21.99 2.82
N SER A 111 -23.05 -21.50 1.74
CA SER A 111 -22.78 -22.28 0.53
C SER A 111 -21.31 -22.27 0.13
N ASN A 112 -20.98 -23.11 -0.85
CA ASN A 112 -19.66 -23.12 -1.50
C ASN A 112 -19.34 -21.81 -2.25
N LEU A 113 -20.32 -20.93 -2.43
CA LEU A 113 -20.17 -19.63 -3.11
C LEU A 113 -19.42 -18.60 -2.27
N LEU A 114 -19.33 -18.78 -0.94
CA LEU A 114 -18.60 -17.85 -0.06
C LEU A 114 -17.16 -17.65 -0.52
N SER A 115 -16.45 -18.73 -0.85
CA SER A 115 -15.06 -18.68 -1.29
C SER A 115 -14.88 -17.86 -2.59
N LEU A 116 -15.83 -17.99 -3.52
CA LEU A 116 -15.84 -17.24 -4.77
C LEU A 116 -16.15 -15.75 -4.53
N ALA A 117 -17.11 -15.45 -3.65
CA ALA A 117 -17.46 -14.09 -3.26
C ALA A 117 -16.26 -13.39 -2.58
N GLN A 118 -15.61 -14.07 -1.63
CA GLN A 118 -14.39 -13.58 -0.98
C GLN A 118 -13.27 -13.32 -1.97
N LYS A 119 -13.01 -14.27 -2.89
CA LYS A 119 -11.99 -14.09 -3.93
C LYS A 119 -12.28 -12.85 -4.79
N ARG A 120 -13.52 -12.71 -5.26
CA ARG A 120 -13.93 -11.54 -6.06
C ARG A 120 -13.77 -10.24 -5.28
N TYR A 121 -14.19 -10.21 -4.01
CA TYR A 121 -14.07 -9.05 -3.14
C TYR A 121 -12.60 -8.65 -2.96
N MET A 122 -11.74 -9.62 -2.62
CA MET A 122 -10.31 -9.36 -2.38
C MET A 122 -9.58 -8.93 -3.66
N THR A 123 -9.95 -9.47 -4.83
CA THR A 123 -9.42 -9.00 -6.12
C THR A 123 -9.80 -7.55 -6.38
N ASN A 124 -11.06 -7.16 -6.16
CA ASN A 124 -11.49 -5.77 -6.34
C ASN A 124 -10.78 -4.84 -5.34
N LEU A 125 -10.68 -5.25 -4.07
CA LEU A 125 -9.98 -4.49 -3.05
C LEU A 125 -8.49 -4.30 -3.40
N PHE A 126 -7.85 -5.31 -4.01
CA PHE A 126 -6.48 -5.17 -4.50
C PHE A 126 -6.37 -4.12 -5.59
N HIS A 127 -7.24 -4.18 -6.60
CA HIS A 127 -7.25 -3.21 -7.70
C HIS A 127 -7.50 -1.78 -7.21
N ASP A 128 -8.45 -1.59 -6.28
CA ASP A 128 -8.68 -0.29 -5.66
C ASP A 128 -7.43 0.21 -4.91
N SER A 129 -6.76 -0.69 -4.17
CA SER A 129 -5.52 -0.38 -3.45
C SER A 129 -4.40 0.04 -4.40
N LEU A 130 -4.23 -0.67 -5.52
CA LEU A 130 -3.26 -0.29 -6.55
C LEU A 130 -3.60 1.06 -7.19
N GLY A 131 -4.88 1.31 -7.48
CA GLY A 131 -5.35 2.59 -8.04
C GLY A 131 -5.06 3.77 -7.11
N PHE A 132 -5.43 3.67 -5.83
CA PHE A 132 -5.14 4.71 -4.85
C PHE A 132 -3.65 4.86 -4.55
N GLY A 133 -2.89 3.75 -4.52
CA GLY A 133 -1.44 3.78 -4.36
C GLY A 133 -0.75 4.50 -5.51
N SER A 134 -1.19 4.26 -6.75
CA SER A 134 -0.69 4.94 -7.95
C SER A 134 -0.99 6.44 -7.90
N ALA A 135 -2.22 6.82 -7.53
CA ALA A 135 -2.57 8.22 -7.31
C ALA A 135 -1.71 8.87 -6.21
N LYS A 136 -1.37 8.12 -5.15
CA LYS A 136 -0.49 8.58 -4.08
C LYS A 136 0.93 8.84 -4.60
N ILE A 137 1.49 7.93 -5.39
CA ILE A 137 2.81 8.08 -6.02
C ILE A 137 2.84 9.35 -6.87
N ILE A 138 1.89 9.50 -7.80
CA ILE A 138 1.80 10.66 -8.68
C ILE A 138 1.75 11.96 -7.87
N ARG A 139 0.82 12.08 -6.91
CA ARG A 139 0.67 13.33 -6.14
C ARG A 139 1.88 13.65 -5.27
N ARG A 140 2.69 12.67 -4.86
CA ARG A 140 3.91 12.88 -4.05
C ARG A 140 5.09 13.33 -4.90
N ILE A 141 5.05 13.11 -6.22
CA ILE A 141 6.13 13.49 -7.14
C ILE A 141 5.84 14.85 -7.75
N VAL A 142 4.62 15.08 -8.26
CA VAL A 142 4.28 16.33 -8.99
C VAL A 142 3.34 17.26 -8.22
N GLY A 143 2.84 16.85 -7.05
CA GLY A 143 1.93 17.66 -6.23
C GLY A 143 2.66 18.53 -5.21
N ILE A 144 1.89 19.21 -4.37
CA ILE A 144 2.41 20.21 -3.41
C ILE A 144 3.20 19.63 -2.24
N SER A 145 2.93 18.37 -1.87
CA SER A 145 3.48 17.74 -0.67
C SER A 145 4.31 16.52 -1.06
N HIS A 146 5.62 16.72 -1.15
CA HIS A 146 6.59 15.70 -1.51
C HIS A 146 6.92 14.74 -0.34
N VAL A 147 7.73 13.71 -0.61
CA VAL A 147 8.22 12.76 0.40
C VAL A 147 9.72 12.94 0.65
N LYS A 148 10.13 12.77 1.90
CA LYS A 148 11.53 12.87 2.31
C LYS A 148 12.43 11.87 1.59
N ASP A 149 11.91 10.69 1.26
CA ASP A 149 12.59 9.68 0.44
C ASP A 149 13.21 10.26 -0.83
N LEU A 150 12.50 11.14 -1.52
CA LEU A 150 12.98 11.81 -2.74
C LEU A 150 13.68 13.13 -2.40
N GLU A 151 13.09 13.97 -1.55
CA GLU A 151 13.62 15.32 -1.27
C GLU A 151 14.98 15.31 -0.57
N SER A 152 15.34 14.23 0.12
CA SER A 152 16.67 14.10 0.74
C SER A 152 17.79 13.75 -0.25
N ILE A 153 17.46 13.40 -1.50
CA ILE A 153 18.44 13.21 -2.58
C ILE A 153 18.88 14.60 -3.06
N LYS A 154 20.10 15.01 -2.66
CA LYS A 154 20.63 16.36 -2.94
C LYS A 154 20.92 16.64 -4.42
N ASP A 155 21.28 15.60 -5.17
CA ASP A 155 21.55 15.71 -6.60
C ASP A 155 20.21 15.70 -7.36
N ALA A 156 19.87 16.86 -7.95
CA ALA A 156 18.59 17.05 -8.63
C ALA A 156 18.41 16.11 -9.82
N SER A 157 19.48 15.78 -10.55
CA SER A 157 19.40 14.85 -11.69
C SER A 157 19.10 13.44 -11.22
N LYS A 158 19.81 12.97 -10.18
CA LYS A 158 19.54 11.64 -9.58
C LYS A 158 18.15 11.55 -8.97
N ARG A 159 17.68 12.63 -8.34
CA ARG A 159 16.33 12.70 -7.80
C ARG A 159 15.29 12.58 -8.91
N ALA A 160 15.45 13.33 -9.99
CA ALA A 160 14.55 13.29 -11.15
C ALA A 160 14.52 11.92 -11.84
N GLU A 161 15.65 11.20 -11.88
CA GLU A 161 15.69 9.80 -12.35
C GLU A 161 14.84 8.88 -11.47
N CYS A 162 14.95 8.99 -10.14
CA CYS A 162 14.15 8.20 -9.21
C CYS A 162 12.65 8.54 -9.30
N GLU A 163 12.32 9.83 -9.41
CA GLU A 163 10.95 10.33 -9.61
C GLU A 163 10.34 9.77 -10.89
N ARG A 164 11.09 9.82 -12.01
CA ARG A 164 10.63 9.29 -13.29
C ARG A 164 10.40 7.78 -13.23
N ALA A 165 11.34 7.04 -12.63
CA ALA A 165 11.19 5.60 -12.46
C ALA A 165 9.95 5.26 -11.63
N GLY A 166 9.66 6.03 -10.57
CA GLY A 166 8.45 5.88 -9.77
C GLY A 166 7.15 6.21 -10.52
N LEU A 167 7.13 7.27 -11.34
CA LEU A 167 5.96 7.62 -12.16
C LEU A 167 5.65 6.59 -13.24
N ASN A 168 6.68 6.03 -13.84
CA ASN A 168 6.56 5.08 -14.96
C ASN A 168 6.42 3.63 -14.48
N CYS A 169 6.59 3.36 -13.19
CA CYS A 169 6.78 2.01 -12.66
C CYS A 169 7.85 1.25 -13.47
N GLU A 170 9.01 1.87 -13.70
CA GLU A 170 10.05 1.31 -14.55
C GLU A 170 10.53 -0.07 -14.03
N ASP A 171 10.70 -0.99 -14.97
CA ASP A 171 11.25 -2.33 -14.71
C ASP A 171 12.67 -2.18 -14.18
N ASP A 172 12.89 -2.70 -12.98
CA ASP A 172 14.20 -2.67 -12.34
C ASP A 172 14.90 -4.01 -12.56
N PRO A 173 16.14 -4.03 -13.09
CA PRO A 173 16.89 -5.27 -13.27
C PRO A 173 17.16 -6.02 -11.94
N GLU A 174 17.06 -5.34 -10.79
CA GLU A 174 17.24 -5.96 -9.46
C GLU A 174 15.96 -6.57 -8.86
N GLY A 175 14.81 -6.42 -9.52
CA GLY A 175 13.56 -7.03 -9.11
C GLY A 175 12.34 -6.43 -9.81
N LYS A 176 11.44 -7.29 -10.29
CA LYS A 176 10.12 -6.86 -10.74
C LYS A 176 9.24 -6.55 -9.55
N MET A 177 8.48 -5.47 -9.65
CA MET A 177 7.49 -5.13 -8.64
C MET A 177 6.43 -6.25 -8.59
N PRO A 178 6.18 -6.86 -7.43
CA PRO A 178 5.21 -7.94 -7.28
C PRO A 178 3.81 -7.33 -7.24
N ILE A 179 3.27 -6.97 -8.39
CA ILE A 179 1.88 -6.53 -8.56
C ILE A 179 1.20 -7.30 -9.68
#